data_AF-A0A8C4TQH6-F1
#
_entry.id   AF-A0A8C4TQH6-F1
#
_cell.length_a   1.000
_cell.length_b   1.000
_cell.length_c   1.000
_cell.angle_alpha   90.00
_cell.angle_beta   90.00
_cell.angle_gamma   90.00
#
_symmetry.space_group_name_H-M   'P 1'
#
loop_
_entity.id
_entity.type
_entity.pdbx_description
1 polymer ?
#
loop_
_entity_poly.entity_id
_entity_poly.type
_entity_poly.pdbx_seq_one_letter_code
_entity_poly.pdbx_strand_id
1 'polypeptide(L)'
;MGEIKVSPDYNWFRSTVPLKKIIVDDDDSKVWSLYDAGPRSIRCPLIFLPPVSGTADVFFQQILALTGWGYRVIALQYPVYWDHLEFCDGFRKLLDHLQLDKVHLFGASLGGFLAQKFAEYTHKSPRVQSLILCNSFSDTSIFNQTWTANSFWLMPAFMLKKIVLGNFASGPLDPEMADGIDFMVDRLESLGQSELASRLTLNCQNSYVEPHKIRDIPVTIMDVFDQSALSTEAKEEMYKLYPNARRAHLKTGGNFPYLCRSAEVNLYIQVSLCTQTQSTNAFSQNSCRKHLFCAYFYFLACLSSVCSGLQIADTGGHGWEQPRSRRAGFGGLAVACFLCPLSEHLVLQSHDFILSKIILKECFSFTKTLCFCTCFSVIFHVQQIHLLQFHGTRYAAIDPSMVSAEELEVQKIRLHTSNEQEEQ
;
A
#
# COMPACT_ATOMS: atom_id res chain seq x y z
N MET A 1 -8.49 -14.50 -16.24
CA MET A 1 -8.37 -13.89 -14.91
C MET A 1 -9.78 -13.70 -14.39
N GLY A 2 -10.05 -14.08 -13.14
CA GLY A 2 -11.40 -14.34 -12.64
C GLY A 2 -11.75 -13.44 -11.46
N GLU A 3 -13.05 -13.20 -11.30
CA GLU A 3 -13.65 -12.38 -10.24
C GLU A 3 -12.99 -12.65 -8.87
N ILE A 4 -12.57 -11.58 -8.18
CA ILE A 4 -11.91 -11.67 -6.85
C ILE A 4 -12.71 -12.55 -5.88
N LYS A 5 -14.05 -12.50 -5.96
CA LYS A 5 -14.97 -13.26 -5.12
C LYS A 5 -14.83 -14.78 -5.25
N VAL A 6 -14.46 -15.29 -6.42
CA VAL A 6 -14.25 -16.73 -6.64
C VAL A 6 -12.76 -17.11 -6.61
N SER A 7 -11.88 -16.14 -6.34
CA SER A 7 -10.45 -16.40 -6.29
C SER A 7 -10.07 -17.41 -5.19
N PRO A 8 -9.08 -18.28 -5.44
CA PRO A 8 -8.59 -19.23 -4.43
C PRO A 8 -8.16 -18.53 -3.14
N ASP A 9 -7.47 -17.38 -3.25
CA ASP A 9 -6.96 -16.62 -2.12
C ASP A 9 -8.07 -16.06 -1.25
N TYR A 10 -9.13 -15.50 -1.86
CA TYR A 10 -10.29 -15.00 -1.11
C TYR A 10 -11.04 -16.13 -0.41
N ASN A 11 -11.24 -17.26 -1.08
CA ASN A 11 -11.88 -18.45 -0.47
C ASN A 11 -11.03 -19.03 0.68
N TRP A 12 -9.71 -19.08 0.50
CA TRP A 12 -8.78 -19.50 1.56
C TRP A 12 -8.82 -18.55 2.76
N PHE A 13 -8.82 -17.24 2.51
CA PHE A 13 -8.96 -16.23 3.56
C PHE A 13 -10.25 -16.44 4.37
N ARG A 14 -11.39 -16.60 3.67
CA ARG A 14 -12.71 -16.77 4.29
C ARG A 14 -12.83 -18.05 5.11
N SER A 15 -12.07 -19.09 4.79
CA SER A 15 -12.04 -20.36 5.53
C SER A 15 -11.05 -20.36 6.69
N THR A 16 -9.98 -19.56 6.62
CA THR A 16 -8.89 -19.58 7.59
C THR A 16 -9.04 -18.49 8.67
N VAL A 17 -9.53 -17.31 8.31
CA VAL A 17 -9.64 -16.17 9.23
C VAL A 17 -11.11 -15.95 9.61
N PRO A 18 -11.52 -16.25 10.86
CA PRO A 18 -12.91 -16.12 11.25
C PRO A 18 -13.33 -14.66 11.41
N LEU A 19 -14.52 -14.33 10.94
CA LEU A 19 -15.16 -13.04 11.21
C LEU A 19 -15.66 -13.00 12.65
N LYS A 20 -15.14 -12.09 13.45
CA LYS A 20 -15.58 -11.85 14.82
C LYS A 20 -16.59 -10.72 14.88
N LYS A 21 -17.55 -10.82 15.79
CA LYS A 21 -18.54 -9.79 16.09
C LYS A 21 -18.39 -9.39 17.54
N ILE A 22 -18.24 -8.10 17.81
CA ILE A 22 -18.02 -7.54 19.15
C ILE A 22 -18.99 -6.39 19.36
N ILE A 23 -19.67 -6.38 20.49
CA ILE A 23 -20.49 -5.27 20.96
C ILE A 23 -19.73 -4.61 22.11
N VAL A 24 -19.54 -3.29 22.02
CA VAL A 24 -18.82 -2.51 23.04
C VAL A 24 -19.59 -1.29 23.53
N ASP A 25 -20.65 -0.93 22.82
CA ASP A 25 -21.56 0.13 23.23
C ASP A 25 -22.72 -0.45 24.04
N ASP A 26 -23.41 0.42 24.79
CA ASP A 26 -24.61 0.05 25.55
C ASP A 26 -25.78 -0.34 24.62
N ASP A 27 -25.69 0.02 23.34
CA ASP A 27 -26.63 -0.35 22.29
C ASP A 27 -26.17 -1.65 21.60
N ASP A 28 -26.88 -2.74 21.89
CA ASP A 28 -26.62 -4.08 21.35
C ASP A 28 -26.72 -4.16 19.81
N SER A 29 -27.32 -3.17 19.15
CA SER A 29 -27.37 -3.10 17.68
C SER A 29 -26.02 -2.69 17.06
N LYS A 30 -25.11 -2.09 17.84
CA LYS A 30 -23.80 -1.61 17.37
C LYS A 30 -22.75 -2.72 17.40
N VAL A 31 -22.82 -3.57 16.38
CA VAL A 31 -21.90 -4.71 16.23
C VAL A 31 -20.69 -4.34 15.40
N TRP A 32 -19.51 -4.31 16.02
CA TRP A 32 -18.23 -4.28 15.32
C TRP A 32 -17.93 -5.64 14.71
N SER A 33 -17.75 -5.68 13.38
CA SER A 33 -17.35 -6.90 12.68
C SER A 33 -15.89 -6.80 12.27
N LEU A 34 -15.07 -7.82 12.59
CA LEU A 34 -13.62 -7.73 12.34
C LEU A 34 -12.94 -9.06 12.05
N TYR A 35 -11.89 -8.99 11.23
CA TYR A 35 -10.89 -10.04 11.08
C TYR A 35 -9.66 -9.64 11.87
N ASP A 36 -9.12 -10.55 12.70
CA ASP A 36 -7.92 -10.30 13.52
C ASP A 36 -6.96 -11.48 13.40
N ALA A 37 -5.90 -11.26 12.63
CA ALA A 37 -4.94 -12.28 12.22
C ALA A 37 -3.50 -11.85 12.52
N GLY A 38 -2.60 -12.84 12.62
CA GLY A 38 -1.19 -12.65 12.96
C GLY A 38 -0.87 -12.85 14.46
N PRO A 39 0.40 -12.65 14.85
CA PRO A 39 0.88 -12.99 16.20
C PRO A 39 0.23 -12.16 17.31
N ARG A 40 -0.39 -12.82 18.28
CA ARG A 40 -1.04 -12.17 19.45
C ARG A 40 -0.06 -11.52 20.42
N SER A 41 1.23 -11.87 20.35
CA SER A 41 2.30 -11.22 21.11
C SER A 41 2.52 -9.76 20.72
N ILE A 42 2.09 -9.36 19.51
CA ILE A 42 2.18 -7.98 19.04
C ILE A 42 1.04 -7.16 19.65
N ARG A 43 1.41 -6.20 20.50
CA ARG A 43 0.47 -5.32 21.23
C ARG A 43 0.10 -4.04 20.48
N CYS A 44 0.84 -3.69 19.42
CA CYS A 44 0.55 -2.54 18.55
C CYS A 44 0.23 -3.02 17.12
N PRO A 45 -0.99 -3.51 16.86
CA PRO A 45 -1.39 -4.02 15.55
C PRO A 45 -1.62 -2.89 14.53
N LEU A 46 -1.66 -3.27 13.26
CA LEU A 46 -2.19 -2.44 12.18
C LEU A 46 -3.69 -2.67 12.04
N ILE A 47 -4.48 -1.60 12.14
CA ILE A 47 -5.93 -1.63 11.99
C ILE A 47 -6.33 -0.99 10.66
N PHE A 48 -7.16 -1.68 9.88
CA PHE A 48 -7.70 -1.19 8.61
C PHE A 48 -9.13 -0.68 8.77
N LEU A 49 -9.38 0.55 8.30
CA LEU A 49 -10.68 1.19 8.24
C LEU A 49 -11.17 1.33 6.79
N PRO A 50 -12.32 0.73 6.44
CA PRO A 50 -12.82 0.70 5.07
C PRO A 50 -13.44 2.04 4.62
N PRO A 51 -13.55 2.25 3.29
CA PRO A 51 -14.31 3.38 2.75
C PRO A 51 -15.81 3.17 2.93
N VAL A 52 -16.63 4.15 2.49
CA VAL A 52 -18.10 4.08 2.53
C VAL A 52 -18.65 2.76 1.98
N SER A 53 -18.14 2.31 0.83
CA SER A 53 -18.58 1.09 0.12
C SER A 53 -18.00 -0.22 0.66
N GLY A 54 -17.01 -0.18 1.56
CA GLY A 54 -16.22 -1.36 1.91
C GLY A 54 -16.72 -2.11 3.14
N THR A 55 -16.40 -3.40 3.22
CA THR A 55 -16.50 -4.18 4.47
C THR A 55 -15.10 -4.58 4.96
N ALA A 56 -14.99 -5.27 6.09
CA ALA A 56 -13.70 -5.68 6.63
C ALA A 56 -12.90 -6.61 5.67
N ASP A 57 -13.58 -7.35 4.80
CA ASP A 57 -12.95 -8.32 3.90
C ASP A 57 -12.29 -7.71 2.66
N VAL A 58 -12.46 -6.40 2.41
CA VAL A 58 -11.82 -5.72 1.28
C VAL A 58 -10.30 -5.64 1.43
N PHE A 59 -9.81 -5.84 2.65
CA PHE A 59 -8.38 -5.86 2.97
C PHE A 59 -7.82 -7.28 3.07
N PHE A 60 -8.50 -8.29 2.51
CA PHE A 60 -8.04 -9.67 2.62
C PHE A 60 -6.62 -9.86 2.08
N GLN A 61 -6.27 -9.22 0.95
CA GLN A 61 -4.92 -9.31 0.37
C GLN A 61 -3.86 -8.73 1.31
N GLN A 62 -4.18 -7.63 2.00
CA GLN A 62 -3.32 -7.04 3.03
C GLN A 62 -3.18 -7.96 4.24
N ILE A 63 -4.29 -8.54 4.71
CA ILE A 63 -4.28 -9.48 5.85
C ILE A 63 -3.38 -10.68 5.53
N LEU A 64 -3.57 -11.32 4.37
CA LEU A 64 -2.80 -12.50 3.97
C LEU A 64 -1.30 -12.19 3.88
N ALA A 65 -0.92 -11.13 3.19
CA ALA A 65 0.49 -10.78 2.98
C ALA A 65 1.18 -10.35 4.29
N LEU A 66 0.59 -9.38 5.01
CA LEU A 66 1.21 -8.79 6.19
C LEU A 66 1.30 -9.78 7.36
N THR A 67 0.31 -10.65 7.52
CA THR A 67 0.39 -11.70 8.56
C THR A 67 1.46 -12.74 8.23
N GLY A 68 1.65 -13.07 6.95
CA GLY A 68 2.78 -13.87 6.48
C GLY A 68 4.14 -13.23 6.77
N TRP A 69 4.22 -11.89 6.82
CA TRP A 69 5.42 -11.15 7.22
C TRP A 69 5.55 -10.95 8.74
N GLY A 70 4.65 -11.54 9.53
CA GLY A 70 4.69 -11.50 10.98
C GLY A 70 4.06 -10.27 11.62
N TYR A 71 3.28 -9.47 10.89
CA TYR A 71 2.49 -8.39 11.49
C TYR A 71 1.16 -8.92 12.05
N ARG A 72 0.66 -8.26 13.11
CA ARG A 72 -0.73 -8.44 13.54
C ARG A 72 -1.60 -7.41 12.83
N VAL A 73 -2.61 -7.90 12.12
CA VAL A 73 -3.52 -7.09 11.30
C VAL A 73 -4.95 -7.30 11.75
N ILE A 74 -5.66 -6.19 11.92
CA ILE A 74 -7.09 -6.17 12.24
C ILE A 74 -7.82 -5.37 11.16
N ALA A 75 -8.72 -5.98 10.40
CA ALA A 75 -9.59 -5.24 9.49
C ALA A 75 -10.97 -5.10 10.10
N LEU A 76 -11.50 -3.87 10.11
CA LEU A 76 -12.75 -3.54 10.76
C LEU A 76 -13.86 -3.26 9.77
N GLN A 77 -15.08 -3.55 10.19
CA GLN A 77 -16.32 -2.97 9.70
C GLN A 77 -16.99 -2.35 10.91
N TYR A 78 -17.08 -1.03 10.90
CA TYR A 78 -17.66 -0.25 11.99
C TYR A 78 -19.19 -0.25 11.90
N PRO A 79 -19.88 -0.23 13.06
CA PRO A 79 -21.33 -0.17 13.12
C PRO A 79 -21.87 1.21 12.73
N VAL A 80 -23.20 1.35 12.81
CA VAL A 80 -23.93 2.58 12.50
C VAL A 80 -23.60 3.65 13.56
N TYR A 81 -22.86 4.67 13.14
CA TYR A 81 -22.60 5.90 13.89
C TYR A 81 -23.03 7.10 13.08
N TRP A 82 -23.67 8.06 13.73
CA TRP A 82 -24.23 9.24 13.05
C TRP A 82 -23.38 10.48 13.20
N ASP A 83 -22.42 10.47 14.13
CA ASP A 83 -21.47 11.55 14.29
C ASP A 83 -20.04 11.05 14.57
N HIS A 84 -19.07 11.92 14.31
CA HIS A 84 -17.64 11.62 14.43
C HIS A 84 -17.21 11.33 15.86
N LEU A 85 -17.81 11.97 16.88
CA LEU A 85 -17.47 11.77 18.28
C LEU A 85 -17.97 10.41 18.76
N GLU A 86 -19.19 10.04 18.36
CA GLU A 86 -19.79 8.73 18.64
C GLU A 86 -18.94 7.60 18.03
N PHE A 87 -18.52 7.75 16.77
CA PHE A 87 -17.57 6.82 16.15
C PHE A 87 -16.26 6.73 16.95
N CYS A 88 -15.68 7.88 17.35
CA CYS A 88 -14.42 7.90 18.09
C CYS A 88 -14.54 7.25 19.47
N ASP A 89 -15.64 7.47 20.19
CA ASP A 89 -15.89 6.85 21.48
C ASP A 89 -16.09 5.33 21.36
N GLY A 90 -16.92 4.90 20.40
CA GLY A 90 -17.10 3.48 20.10
C GLY A 90 -15.81 2.79 19.68
N PHE A 91 -14.99 3.45 18.87
CA PHE A 91 -13.68 2.91 18.47
C PHE A 91 -12.71 2.84 19.64
N ARG A 92 -12.69 3.83 20.55
CA ARG A 92 -11.91 3.79 21.79
C ARG A 92 -12.34 2.59 22.66
N LYS A 93 -13.65 2.40 22.89
CA LYS A 93 -14.18 1.25 23.64
C LYS A 93 -13.79 -0.08 23.01
N LEU A 94 -13.78 -0.18 21.67
CA LEU A 94 -13.27 -1.35 20.96
C LEU A 94 -11.79 -1.62 21.26
N LEU A 95 -10.94 -0.59 21.21
CA LEU A 95 -9.53 -0.74 21.54
C LEU A 95 -9.32 -1.18 22.99
N ASP A 96 -10.11 -0.65 23.92
CA ASP A 96 -10.07 -1.03 25.34
C ASP A 96 -10.52 -2.48 25.54
N HIS A 97 -11.59 -2.92 24.86
CA HIS A 97 -12.05 -4.32 24.85
C HIS A 97 -10.99 -5.28 24.29
N LEU A 98 -10.29 -4.87 23.23
CA LEU A 98 -9.19 -5.64 22.63
C LEU A 98 -7.87 -5.53 23.40
N GLN A 99 -7.83 -4.73 24.47
CA GLN A 99 -6.64 -4.44 25.29
C GLN A 99 -5.46 -3.90 24.46
N LEU A 100 -5.76 -2.95 23.58
CA LEU A 100 -4.79 -2.33 22.67
C LEU A 100 -4.49 -0.89 23.08
N ASP A 101 -3.35 -0.67 23.74
CA ASP A 101 -2.95 0.66 24.21
C ASP A 101 -2.61 1.62 23.07
N LYS A 102 -1.98 1.10 22.00
CA LYS A 102 -1.62 1.87 20.81
C LYS A 102 -1.80 1.04 19.56
N VAL A 103 -2.13 1.70 18.46
CA VAL A 103 -2.38 1.07 17.16
C VAL A 103 -1.80 1.88 16.01
N HIS A 104 -1.43 1.20 14.92
CA HIS A 104 -1.22 1.82 13.62
C HIS A 104 -2.54 1.81 12.86
N LEU A 105 -2.91 2.90 12.19
CA LEU A 105 -4.16 2.95 11.42
C LEU A 105 -3.86 3.07 9.93
N PHE A 106 -4.45 2.19 9.15
CA PHE A 106 -4.62 2.36 7.71
C PHE A 106 -6.08 2.71 7.45
N GLY A 107 -6.34 3.78 6.71
CA GLY A 107 -7.70 4.16 6.36
C GLY A 107 -7.82 4.53 4.89
N ALA A 108 -8.85 3.97 4.24
CA ALA A 108 -9.17 4.28 2.85
C ALA A 108 -10.35 5.26 2.77
N SER A 109 -10.20 6.37 2.05
CA SER A 109 -11.27 7.39 1.89
C SER A 109 -11.88 7.81 3.23
N LEU A 110 -13.19 7.63 3.45
CA LEU A 110 -13.85 7.89 4.74
C LEU A 110 -13.12 7.23 5.92
N GLY A 111 -12.65 5.98 5.77
CA GLY A 111 -11.89 5.31 6.83
C GLY A 111 -10.60 6.04 7.21
N GLY A 112 -9.95 6.70 6.24
CA GLY A 112 -8.79 7.56 6.47
C GLY A 112 -9.16 8.87 7.17
N PHE A 113 -10.29 9.47 6.82
CA PHE A 113 -10.81 10.64 7.53
C PHE A 113 -11.15 10.32 8.99
N LEU A 114 -11.85 9.21 9.23
CA LEU A 114 -12.18 8.72 10.57
C LEU A 114 -10.93 8.38 11.39
N ALA A 115 -9.90 7.81 10.77
CA ALA A 115 -8.60 7.56 11.43
C ALA A 115 -7.96 8.87 11.93
N GLN A 116 -8.01 9.92 11.11
CA GLN A 116 -7.51 11.24 11.47
C GLN A 116 -8.33 11.88 12.60
N LYS A 117 -9.67 11.82 12.53
CA LYS A 117 -10.54 12.33 13.60
C LYS A 117 -10.34 11.57 14.91
N PHE A 118 -10.06 10.27 14.88
CA PHE A 118 -9.73 9.52 16.09
C PHE A 118 -8.36 9.88 16.68
N ALA A 119 -7.36 10.10 15.83
CA ALA A 119 -6.07 10.62 16.25
C ALA A 119 -6.20 12.01 16.92
N GLU A 120 -7.03 12.88 16.34
CA GLU A 120 -7.37 14.20 16.91
C GLU A 120 -8.11 14.06 18.25
N TYR A 121 -9.11 13.17 18.33
CA TYR A 121 -9.88 12.90 19.54
C TYR A 121 -8.99 12.44 20.70
N THR A 122 -7.99 11.61 20.41
CA THR A 122 -7.07 11.05 21.42
C THR A 122 -5.78 11.87 21.63
N HIS A 123 -5.65 13.09 21.10
CA HIS A 123 -4.39 13.86 21.17
C HIS A 123 -3.85 14.07 22.60
N LYS A 124 -4.71 14.19 23.62
CA LYS A 124 -4.29 14.31 25.03
C LYS A 124 -3.73 13.01 25.62
N SER A 125 -4.17 11.87 25.11
CA SER A 125 -3.70 10.53 25.50
C SER A 125 -3.54 9.69 24.23
N PRO A 126 -2.41 9.85 23.50
CA PRO A 126 -2.28 9.32 22.14
C PRO A 126 -2.41 7.80 22.05
N ARG A 127 -3.46 7.35 21.34
CA ARG A 127 -3.72 5.93 21.03
C ARG A 127 -3.23 5.53 19.64
N VAL A 128 -2.92 6.51 18.78
CA VAL A 128 -2.48 6.28 17.40
C VAL A 128 -0.97 6.45 17.32
N GLN A 129 -0.28 5.37 16.95
CA GLN A 129 1.17 5.37 16.78
C GLN A 129 1.57 5.90 15.39
N SER A 130 0.76 5.65 14.36
CA SER A 130 0.92 6.24 13.04
C SER A 130 -0.33 6.12 12.17
N LEU A 131 -0.35 6.93 11.11
CA LEU A 131 -1.43 6.97 10.12
C LEU A 131 -0.89 6.62 8.73
N ILE A 132 -1.63 5.77 8.01
CA ILE A 132 -1.45 5.50 6.59
C ILE A 132 -2.77 5.83 5.91
N LEU A 133 -2.78 6.89 5.11
CA LEU A 133 -3.97 7.50 4.53
C LEU A 133 -4.00 7.17 3.04
N CYS A 134 -4.92 6.31 2.62
CA CYS A 134 -5.03 5.85 1.24
C CYS A 134 -6.22 6.50 0.55
N ASN A 135 -5.98 7.33 -0.46
CA ASN A 135 -7.02 8.11 -1.15
C ASN A 135 -7.99 8.76 -0.15
N SER A 136 -7.45 9.45 0.86
CA SER A 136 -8.20 10.07 1.97
C SER A 136 -8.24 11.58 1.82
N PHE A 137 -9.12 12.21 2.59
CA PHE A 137 -9.25 13.66 2.68
C PHE A 137 -9.18 14.11 4.16
N SER A 138 -9.07 15.42 4.38
CA SER A 138 -9.02 16.05 5.71
C SER A 138 -10.16 17.04 5.99
N ASP A 139 -10.95 17.35 4.96
CA ASP A 139 -12.12 18.22 5.06
C ASP A 139 -13.28 17.57 4.29
N THR A 140 -14.44 17.44 4.92
CA THR A 140 -15.66 16.91 4.30
C THR A 140 -16.34 17.93 3.37
N SER A 141 -15.96 19.21 3.45
CA SER A 141 -16.55 20.28 2.63
C SER A 141 -16.40 20.03 1.12
N ILE A 142 -15.40 19.22 0.73
CA ILE A 142 -15.14 18.80 -0.65
C ILE A 142 -16.32 18.09 -1.32
N PHE A 143 -17.21 17.46 -0.54
CA PHE A 143 -18.35 16.73 -1.09
C PHE A 143 -19.58 17.62 -1.33
N ASN A 144 -19.59 18.86 -0.81
CA ASN A 144 -20.66 19.86 -0.97
C ASN A 144 -22.09 19.31 -0.82
N GLN A 145 -22.27 18.32 0.07
CA GLN A 145 -23.50 17.56 0.29
C GLN A 145 -23.97 17.65 1.76
N THR A 146 -23.55 18.69 2.47
CA THR A 146 -23.85 18.85 3.90
C THR A 146 -25.35 18.90 4.19
N TRP A 147 -26.12 19.57 3.33
CA TRP A 147 -27.57 19.66 3.52
C TRP A 147 -28.28 18.32 3.32
N THR A 148 -27.77 17.48 2.41
CA THR A 148 -28.29 16.13 2.17
C THR A 148 -27.85 15.13 3.24
N ALA A 149 -26.73 15.39 3.94
CA ALA A 149 -26.20 14.53 4.99
C ALA A 149 -27.23 14.23 6.10
N ASN A 150 -28.04 15.24 6.46
CA ASN A 150 -29.07 15.14 7.50
C ASN A 150 -30.31 14.33 7.08
N SER A 151 -30.41 13.99 5.79
CA SER A 151 -31.58 13.31 5.19
C SER A 151 -31.26 11.91 4.67
N PHE A 152 -30.01 11.44 4.71
CA PHE A 152 -29.65 10.12 4.18
C PHE A 152 -30.38 8.97 4.87
N TRP A 153 -30.72 9.13 6.16
CA TRP A 153 -31.50 8.13 6.91
C TRP A 153 -32.91 7.91 6.34
N LEU A 154 -33.49 8.91 5.65
CA LEU A 154 -34.79 8.81 4.96
C LEU A 154 -34.70 8.18 3.57
N MET A 155 -33.50 8.11 2.99
CA MET A 155 -33.33 7.66 1.61
C MET A 155 -33.38 6.13 1.52
N PRO A 156 -34.08 5.58 0.53
CA PRO A 156 -34.06 4.14 0.27
C PRO A 156 -32.65 3.62 -0.06
N ALA A 157 -32.38 2.36 0.29
CA ALA A 157 -31.07 1.72 0.10
C ALA A 157 -30.53 1.83 -1.34
N PHE A 158 -31.39 1.65 -2.35
CA PHE A 158 -30.97 1.70 -3.75
C PHE A 158 -30.49 3.10 -4.17
N MET A 159 -31.05 4.18 -3.61
CA MET A 159 -30.60 5.54 -3.89
C MET A 159 -29.24 5.80 -3.26
N LEU A 160 -29.04 5.36 -2.01
CA LEU A 160 -27.75 5.46 -1.33
C LEU A 160 -26.66 4.69 -2.08
N LYS A 161 -26.95 3.47 -2.52
CA LYS A 161 -26.05 2.67 -3.38
C LYS A 161 -25.72 3.40 -4.68
N LYS A 162 -26.70 4.03 -5.33
CA LYS A 162 -26.49 4.80 -6.56
C LYS A 162 -25.58 6.02 -6.33
N ILE A 163 -25.69 6.72 -5.21
CA ILE A 163 -24.78 7.83 -4.86
C ILE A 163 -23.35 7.33 -4.75
N VAL A 164 -23.14 6.21 -4.05
CA VAL A 164 -21.81 5.62 -3.86
C VAL A 164 -21.21 5.12 -5.19
N LEU A 165 -22.02 4.45 -6.02
CA LEU A 165 -21.60 3.96 -7.34
C LEU A 165 -21.27 5.09 -8.32
N GLY A 166 -21.92 6.26 -8.18
CA GLY A 166 -21.61 7.43 -8.99
C GLY A 166 -20.17 7.94 -8.83
N ASN A 167 -19.50 7.59 -7.72
CA ASN A 167 -18.10 7.95 -7.47
C ASN A 167 -17.10 6.91 -8.02
N PHE A 168 -17.58 5.82 -8.62
CA PHE A 168 -16.69 4.82 -9.21
C PHE A 168 -16.24 5.29 -10.60
N ALA A 169 -14.98 5.00 -10.94
CA ALA A 169 -14.42 5.42 -12.22
C ALA A 169 -15.28 4.88 -13.38
N SER A 170 -15.68 5.78 -14.27
CA SER A 170 -16.45 5.46 -15.47
C SER A 170 -15.56 5.70 -16.68
N GLY A 171 -15.11 4.63 -17.35
CA GLY A 171 -14.18 4.74 -18.48
C GLY A 171 -13.42 3.45 -18.78
N PRO A 172 -12.42 3.51 -19.67
CA PRO A 172 -11.54 2.38 -19.93
C PRO A 172 -10.72 2.08 -18.68
N LEU A 173 -10.89 0.88 -18.13
CA LEU A 173 -10.18 0.41 -16.95
C LEU A 173 -9.30 -0.79 -17.33
N ASP A 174 -8.16 -0.92 -16.66
CA ASP A 174 -7.42 -2.17 -16.74
C ASP A 174 -8.20 -3.31 -16.05
N PRO A 175 -7.94 -4.58 -16.43
CA PRO A 175 -8.70 -5.71 -15.91
C PRO A 175 -8.65 -5.86 -14.38
N GLU A 176 -7.51 -5.56 -13.74
CA GLU A 176 -7.37 -5.70 -12.28
C GLU A 176 -8.15 -4.62 -11.53
N MET A 177 -8.23 -3.41 -12.09
CA MET A 177 -9.08 -2.33 -11.57
C MET A 177 -10.56 -2.66 -11.75
N ALA A 178 -10.95 -3.25 -12.89
CA ALA A 178 -12.32 -3.70 -13.12
C ALA A 178 -12.73 -4.78 -12.10
N ASP A 179 -11.90 -5.82 -11.93
CA ASP A 179 -12.12 -6.89 -10.94
C ASP A 179 -12.23 -6.32 -9.50
N GLY A 180 -11.41 -5.32 -9.17
CA GLY A 180 -11.47 -4.61 -7.89
C GLY A 180 -12.76 -3.82 -7.69
N ILE A 181 -13.25 -3.14 -8.74
CA ILE A 181 -14.52 -2.42 -8.70
C ILE A 181 -15.68 -3.41 -8.55
N ASP A 182 -15.73 -4.48 -9.33
CA ASP A 182 -16.82 -5.48 -9.27
C ASP A 182 -16.90 -6.11 -7.87
N PHE A 183 -15.75 -6.41 -7.26
CA PHE A 183 -15.70 -6.88 -5.88
C PHE A 183 -16.25 -5.86 -4.88
N MET A 184 -15.96 -4.58 -5.07
CA MET A 184 -16.49 -3.50 -4.22
C MET A 184 -17.98 -3.25 -4.44
N VAL A 185 -18.49 -3.41 -5.67
CA VAL A 185 -19.94 -3.38 -5.97
C VAL A 185 -20.65 -4.48 -5.19
N ASP A 186 -20.13 -5.70 -5.25
CA ASP A 186 -20.65 -6.84 -4.49
C ASP A 186 -20.65 -6.61 -2.97
N ARG A 187 -19.63 -5.94 -2.44
CA ARG A 187 -19.58 -5.56 -1.02
C ARG A 187 -20.58 -4.47 -0.68
N LEU A 188 -20.72 -3.46 -1.54
CA LEU A 188 -21.73 -2.43 -1.41
C LEU A 188 -23.15 -3.02 -1.39
N GLU A 189 -23.41 -4.07 -2.18
CA GLU A 189 -24.72 -4.72 -2.19
C GLU A 189 -25.08 -5.37 -0.86
N SER A 190 -24.08 -5.91 -0.15
CA SER A 190 -24.28 -6.55 1.15
C SER A 190 -24.58 -5.58 2.30
N LEU A 191 -24.32 -4.28 2.11
CA LEU A 191 -24.55 -3.26 3.13
C LEU A 191 -26.03 -2.88 3.24
N GLY A 192 -26.50 -2.75 4.49
CA GLY A 192 -27.85 -2.33 4.81
C GLY A 192 -28.09 -0.84 4.54
N GLN A 193 -29.36 -0.43 4.56
CA GLN A 193 -29.75 0.97 4.39
C GLN A 193 -29.14 1.86 5.48
N SER A 194 -29.24 1.45 6.73
CA SER A 194 -28.76 2.22 7.89
C SER A 194 -27.23 2.37 7.87
N GLU A 195 -26.49 1.30 7.55
CA GLU A 195 -25.03 1.34 7.42
C GLU A 195 -24.57 2.31 6.33
N LEU A 196 -25.23 2.30 5.17
CA LEU A 196 -24.89 3.21 4.08
C LEU A 196 -25.26 4.66 4.39
N ALA A 197 -26.45 4.86 4.97
CA ALA A 197 -26.90 6.19 5.37
C ALA A 197 -25.94 6.82 6.37
N SER A 198 -25.56 6.08 7.41
CA SER A 198 -24.66 6.59 8.44
C SER A 198 -23.26 6.89 7.90
N ARG A 199 -22.71 6.02 7.05
CA ARG A 199 -21.41 6.26 6.39
C ARG A 199 -21.42 7.48 5.49
N LEU A 200 -22.48 7.65 4.70
CA LEU A 200 -22.62 8.85 3.85
C LEU A 200 -22.82 10.11 4.70
N THR A 201 -23.55 10.03 5.82
CA THR A 201 -23.66 11.13 6.78
C THR A 201 -22.28 11.50 7.34
N LEU A 202 -21.48 10.55 7.82
CA LEU A 202 -20.12 10.81 8.29
C LEU A 202 -19.22 11.40 7.19
N ASN A 203 -19.40 10.97 5.93
CA ASN A 203 -18.62 11.48 4.81
C ASN A 203 -18.97 12.93 4.41
N CYS A 204 -20.20 13.37 4.66
CA CYS A 204 -20.72 14.66 4.18
C CYS A 204 -21.05 15.66 5.30
N GLN A 205 -21.04 15.25 6.57
CA GLN A 205 -21.23 16.15 7.70
C GLN A 205 -20.01 17.06 7.87
N ASN A 206 -20.23 18.37 7.87
CA ASN A 206 -19.16 19.37 7.99
C ASN A 206 -18.22 19.09 9.17
N SER A 207 -16.99 18.72 8.84
CA SER A 207 -15.94 18.43 9.80
C SER A 207 -14.59 18.60 9.11
N TYR A 208 -13.67 19.20 9.86
CA TYR A 208 -12.29 19.40 9.46
C TYR A 208 -11.38 18.74 10.50
N VAL A 209 -10.26 18.17 10.03
CA VAL A 209 -9.21 17.62 10.89
C VAL A 209 -8.33 18.76 11.39
N GLU A 210 -8.18 18.92 12.70
CA GLU A 210 -7.38 20.01 13.25
C GLU A 210 -5.86 19.66 13.29
N PRO A 211 -5.02 20.26 12.42
CA PRO A 211 -3.62 19.83 12.24
C PRO A 211 -2.77 19.96 13.51
N HIS A 212 -3.05 20.96 14.35
CA HIS A 212 -2.29 21.21 15.57
C HIS A 212 -2.38 20.07 16.60
N LYS A 213 -3.44 19.25 16.55
CA LYS A 213 -3.66 18.12 17.47
C LYS A 213 -2.97 16.84 17.03
N ILE A 214 -2.60 16.73 15.76
CA ILE A 214 -2.09 15.48 15.15
C ILE A 214 -0.70 15.63 14.53
N ARG A 215 -0.07 16.80 14.71
CA ARG A 215 1.24 17.16 14.14
C ARG A 215 2.35 16.17 14.48
N ASP A 216 2.31 15.57 15.68
CA ASP A 216 3.39 14.70 16.16
C ASP A 216 3.24 13.24 15.71
N ILE A 217 2.19 12.92 14.96
CA ILE A 217 1.92 11.56 14.49
C ILE A 217 2.60 11.35 13.14
N PRO A 218 3.42 10.29 12.97
CA PRO A 218 3.97 9.93 11.67
C PRO A 218 2.85 9.58 10.69
N VAL A 219 2.76 10.33 9.58
CA VAL A 219 1.76 10.12 8.53
C VAL A 219 2.42 9.66 7.24
N THR A 220 1.82 8.66 6.60
CA THR A 220 2.09 8.29 5.20
C THR A 220 0.85 8.56 4.39
N ILE A 221 0.96 9.36 3.34
CA ILE A 221 -0.11 9.60 2.38
C ILE A 221 0.16 8.72 1.16
N MET A 222 -0.85 7.92 0.81
CA MET A 222 -0.83 7.01 -0.31
C MET A 222 -1.88 7.44 -1.32
N ASP A 223 -1.43 8.01 -2.43
CA ASP A 223 -2.29 8.51 -3.49
C ASP A 223 -1.96 7.84 -4.83
N VAL A 224 -2.97 7.72 -5.66
CA VAL A 224 -2.83 7.30 -7.06
C VAL A 224 -2.76 8.54 -7.98
N PHE A 225 -2.01 8.44 -9.08
CA PHE A 225 -1.91 9.51 -10.09
C PHE A 225 -2.98 9.43 -11.20
N ASP A 226 -3.67 8.30 -11.34
CA ASP A 226 -4.78 8.14 -12.27
C ASP A 226 -6.10 8.71 -11.72
N GLN A 227 -7.19 8.55 -12.46
CA GLN A 227 -8.51 9.03 -12.05
C GLN A 227 -8.96 8.34 -10.76
N SER A 228 -9.20 9.17 -9.74
CA SER A 228 -9.75 8.77 -8.44
C SER A 228 -10.94 9.65 -8.09
N ALA A 229 -11.79 9.19 -7.16
CA ALA A 229 -12.97 9.91 -6.68
C ALA A 229 -12.64 11.25 -6.01
N LEU A 230 -11.43 11.40 -5.48
CA LEU A 230 -10.95 12.66 -4.91
C LEU A 230 -10.26 13.51 -5.98
N SER A 231 -10.58 14.80 -5.99
CA SER A 231 -9.99 15.79 -6.89
C SER A 231 -8.53 16.08 -6.52
N THR A 232 -7.79 16.67 -7.46
CA THR A 232 -6.39 17.06 -7.25
C THR A 232 -6.27 18.09 -6.13
N GLU A 233 -7.23 19.01 -6.01
CA GLU A 233 -7.26 20.03 -4.97
C GLU A 233 -7.35 19.38 -3.57
N ALA A 234 -8.18 18.35 -3.41
CA ALA A 234 -8.29 17.62 -2.14
C ALA A 234 -6.97 16.93 -1.77
N LYS A 235 -6.23 16.40 -2.75
CA LYS A 235 -4.89 15.81 -2.53
C LYS A 235 -3.87 16.88 -2.12
N GLU A 236 -3.90 18.05 -2.75
CA GLU A 236 -3.01 19.16 -2.38
C GLU A 236 -3.26 19.66 -0.96
N GLU A 237 -4.53 19.78 -0.53
CA GLU A 237 -4.87 20.16 0.84
C GLU A 237 -4.33 19.15 1.86
N MET A 238 -4.38 17.85 1.55
CA MET A 238 -3.74 16.81 2.39
C MET A 238 -2.22 17.03 2.52
N TYR A 239 -1.54 17.42 1.45
CA TYR A 239 -0.11 17.71 1.48
C TYR A 239 0.23 18.99 2.26
N LYS A 240 -0.65 19.99 2.24
CA LYS A 240 -0.52 21.21 3.05
C LYS A 240 -0.73 20.90 4.53
N LEU A 241 -1.69 20.02 4.85
CA LEU A 241 -1.97 19.60 6.22
C LEU A 241 -0.80 18.82 6.84
N TYR A 242 -0.17 17.95 6.05
CA TYR A 242 0.97 17.13 6.49
C TYR A 242 2.22 17.40 5.67
N PRO A 243 2.92 18.53 5.90
CA PRO A 243 4.11 18.89 5.13
C PRO A 243 5.25 17.88 5.28
N ASN A 244 5.31 17.19 6.44
CA ASN A 244 6.32 16.18 6.75
C ASN A 244 5.85 14.73 6.49
N ALA A 245 4.67 14.54 5.90
CA ALA A 245 4.19 13.19 5.59
C ALA A 245 5.07 12.51 4.54
N ARG A 246 5.24 11.20 4.70
CA ARG A 246 5.82 10.37 3.65
C ARG A 246 4.81 10.23 2.52
N ARG A 247 5.29 10.34 1.29
CA ARG A 247 4.44 10.22 0.09
C ARG A 247 4.71 8.90 -0.59
N ALA A 248 3.66 8.08 -0.70
CA ALA A 248 3.63 6.81 -1.38
C ALA A 248 2.75 6.96 -2.63
N HIS A 249 3.35 7.32 -3.75
CA HIS A 249 2.61 7.54 -5.00
C HIS A 249 2.55 6.27 -5.83
N LEU A 250 1.33 5.84 -6.16
CA LEU A 250 1.09 4.76 -7.11
C LEU A 250 0.77 5.35 -8.49
N LYS A 251 1.32 4.75 -9.54
CA LYS A 251 1.08 5.21 -10.92
C LYS A 251 -0.37 5.03 -11.34
N THR A 252 -0.96 3.90 -10.97
CA THR A 252 -2.35 3.52 -11.26
C THR A 252 -2.97 2.82 -10.05
N GLY A 253 -4.28 2.73 -10.01
CA GLY A 253 -5.02 1.99 -8.98
C GLY A 253 -6.39 2.56 -8.64
N GLY A 254 -6.71 3.76 -9.16
CA GLY A 254 -8.00 4.42 -8.99
C GLY A 254 -8.45 4.48 -7.53
N ASN A 255 -9.73 4.17 -7.28
CA ASN A 255 -10.31 4.27 -5.95
C ASN A 255 -9.82 3.21 -4.95
N PHE A 256 -9.40 2.04 -5.44
CA PHE A 256 -9.19 0.85 -4.63
C PHE A 256 -7.81 0.21 -4.87
N PRO A 257 -6.70 0.96 -4.71
CA PRO A 257 -5.36 0.46 -4.98
C PRO A 257 -4.99 -0.75 -4.10
N TYR A 258 -5.61 -0.90 -2.92
CA TYR A 258 -5.40 -2.05 -2.04
C TYR A 258 -5.95 -3.37 -2.61
N LEU A 259 -6.84 -3.34 -3.61
CA LEU A 259 -7.35 -4.51 -4.31
C LEU A 259 -6.59 -4.78 -5.62
N CYS A 260 -6.42 -3.76 -6.46
CA CYS A 260 -5.83 -3.91 -7.80
C CYS A 260 -4.30 -3.76 -7.84
N ARG A 261 -3.68 -3.11 -6.83
CA ARG A 261 -2.23 -2.95 -6.71
C ARG A 261 -1.74 -3.36 -5.32
N SER A 262 -2.32 -4.42 -4.80
CA SER A 262 -2.13 -4.85 -3.41
C SER A 262 -0.67 -5.07 -3.03
N ALA A 263 0.15 -5.63 -3.92
CA ALA A 263 1.56 -5.86 -3.67
C ALA A 263 2.32 -4.54 -3.40
N GLU A 264 2.07 -3.51 -4.19
CA GLU A 264 2.67 -2.17 -4.01
C GLU A 264 2.16 -1.53 -2.72
N VAL A 265 0.84 -1.60 -2.46
CA VAL A 265 0.24 -1.09 -1.23
C VAL A 265 0.85 -1.77 0.00
N ASN A 266 1.00 -3.09 -0.02
CA ASN A 266 1.57 -3.88 1.08
C ASN A 266 3.03 -3.48 1.34
N LEU A 267 3.81 -3.27 0.27
CA LEU A 267 5.19 -2.81 0.38
C LEU A 267 5.26 -1.43 1.05
N TYR A 268 4.45 -0.47 0.61
CA TYR A 268 4.42 0.86 1.22
C TYR A 268 4.00 0.80 2.70
N ILE A 269 3.00 -0.01 3.05
CA ILE A 269 2.61 -0.25 4.44
C ILE A 269 3.81 -0.76 5.25
N GLN A 270 4.52 -1.76 4.74
CA GLN A 270 5.69 -2.32 5.41
C GLN A 270 6.77 -1.27 5.65
N VAL A 271 7.12 -0.48 4.62
CA VAL A 271 8.11 0.61 4.73
C VAL A 271 7.67 1.62 5.79
N SER A 272 6.40 2.01 5.81
CA SER A 272 5.85 2.93 6.80
C SER A 272 5.97 2.40 8.23
N LEU A 273 5.65 1.12 8.47
CA LEU A 273 5.75 0.51 9.80
C LEU A 273 7.20 0.29 10.25
N CYS A 274 8.08 -0.14 9.35
CA CYS A 274 9.49 -0.43 9.65
C CYS A 274 10.26 0.81 10.09
N THR A 275 10.05 1.92 9.39
CA THR A 275 10.72 3.18 9.68
C THR A 275 10.22 3.84 10.97
N GLN A 276 9.01 3.50 11.44
CA GLN A 276 8.45 3.99 12.71
C GLN A 276 8.87 3.14 13.92
N THR A 277 9.15 1.86 13.71
CA THR A 277 9.72 1.00 14.75
C THR A 277 11.20 1.28 15.01
N GLN A 278 11.92 1.81 14.01
CA GLN A 278 13.33 2.23 14.15
C GLN A 278 13.52 3.47 15.03
N SER A 279 12.54 4.36 15.16
CA SER A 279 12.64 5.53 16.05
C SER A 279 12.39 5.20 17.52
N THR A 280 11.92 3.98 17.84
CA THR A 280 11.48 3.62 19.20
C THR A 280 12.24 2.46 19.84
N ASN A 281 12.94 1.57 19.11
CA ASN A 281 13.72 0.48 19.72
C ASN A 281 14.87 -0.07 18.85
N ALA A 282 16.08 -0.15 19.42
CA ALA A 282 17.29 -0.69 18.79
C ALA A 282 17.28 -2.23 18.58
N PHE A 283 16.30 -2.96 19.15
CA PHE A 283 16.27 -4.43 19.14
C PHE A 283 15.51 -5.05 17.93
N SER A 284 14.69 -4.26 17.21
CA SER A 284 13.94 -4.70 16.01
C SER A 284 14.75 -4.70 14.71
N GLN A 285 16.04 -4.33 14.80
CA GLN A 285 16.88 -4.09 13.61
C GLN A 285 17.10 -5.33 12.72
N ASN A 286 17.01 -6.55 13.27
CA ASN A 286 17.35 -7.78 12.53
C ASN A 286 16.20 -8.35 11.67
N SER A 287 14.93 -8.13 12.05
CA SER A 287 13.80 -8.62 11.23
C SER A 287 13.51 -7.68 10.06
N CYS A 288 13.49 -6.37 10.31
CA CYS A 288 13.22 -5.36 9.30
C CYS A 288 14.33 -5.32 8.21
N ARG A 289 15.61 -5.52 8.57
CA ARG A 289 16.72 -5.58 7.59
C ARG A 289 16.64 -6.77 6.64
N LYS A 290 16.20 -7.94 7.10
CA LYS A 290 16.05 -9.14 6.24
C LYS A 290 14.95 -8.97 5.18
N HIS A 291 13.85 -8.32 5.55
CA HIS A 291 12.71 -8.14 4.65
C HIS A 291 12.88 -6.97 3.68
N LEU A 292 13.55 -5.87 4.08
CA LEU A 292 13.91 -4.79 3.16
C LEU A 292 14.87 -5.27 2.05
N PHE A 293 15.77 -6.19 2.39
CA PHE A 293 16.60 -6.91 1.42
C PHE A 293 15.74 -7.70 0.42
N CYS A 294 14.71 -8.41 0.90
CA CYS A 294 13.79 -9.17 0.04
C CYS A 294 12.99 -8.26 -0.91
N ALA A 295 12.52 -7.11 -0.42
CA ALA A 295 11.83 -6.10 -1.23
C ALA A 295 12.73 -5.50 -2.32
N TYR A 296 14.00 -5.22 -2.01
CA TYR A 296 14.98 -4.74 -2.98
C TYR A 296 15.23 -5.77 -4.10
N PHE A 297 15.32 -7.05 -3.75
CA PHE A 297 15.44 -8.13 -4.74
C PHE A 297 14.17 -8.34 -5.57
N TYR A 298 12.98 -8.15 -4.99
CA TYR A 298 11.73 -8.17 -5.74
C TYR A 298 11.65 -7.02 -6.76
N PHE A 299 12.09 -5.82 -6.36
CA PHE A 299 12.16 -4.66 -7.26
C PHE A 299 13.15 -4.88 -8.41
N LEU A 300 14.32 -5.46 -8.13
CA LEU A 300 15.29 -5.87 -9.15
C LEU A 300 14.78 -6.98 -10.06
N ALA A 301 14.02 -7.95 -9.51
CA ALA A 301 13.40 -9.01 -10.30
C ALA A 301 12.33 -8.45 -11.26
N CYS A 302 11.47 -7.54 -10.79
CA CYS A 302 10.50 -6.85 -11.65
C CYS A 302 11.20 -6.03 -12.75
N LEU A 303 12.26 -5.29 -12.43
CA LEU A 303 13.06 -4.56 -13.43
C LEU A 303 13.69 -5.51 -14.46
N SER A 304 14.20 -6.67 -14.03
CA SER A 304 14.78 -7.68 -14.92
C SER A 304 13.73 -8.33 -15.84
N SER A 305 12.50 -8.51 -15.37
CA SER A 305 11.40 -9.06 -16.16
C SER A 305 10.92 -8.07 -17.23
N VAL A 306 10.95 -6.77 -16.94
CA VAL A 306 10.65 -5.70 -17.92
C VAL A 306 11.75 -5.60 -18.98
N CYS A 307 13.03 -5.76 -18.61
CA CYS A 307 14.13 -5.81 -19.59
C CYS A 307 14.09 -7.08 -20.46
N SER A 308 13.62 -8.21 -19.93
CA SER A 308 13.52 -9.48 -20.65
C SER A 308 12.37 -9.52 -21.67
N GLY A 309 11.37 -8.63 -21.54
CA GLY A 309 10.26 -8.50 -22.48
C GLY A 309 10.57 -7.65 -23.72
N LEU A 310 11.75 -7.04 -23.81
CA LEU A 310 12.12 -6.14 -24.91
C LEU A 310 13.03 -6.77 -25.99
N GLN A 311 13.29 -8.07 -25.94
CA GLN A 311 14.17 -8.78 -26.88
C GLN A 311 13.51 -10.03 -27.48
N ILE A 312 12.39 -9.86 -28.20
CA ILE A 312 12.00 -10.81 -29.24
C ILE A 312 11.47 -10.02 -30.44
N ALA A 313 12.38 -9.60 -31.31
CA ALA A 313 12.09 -9.20 -32.68
C ALA A 313 13.20 -9.78 -33.58
N ASP A 314 12.79 -10.74 -34.42
CA ASP A 314 13.38 -11.30 -35.64
C ASP A 314 14.91 -11.35 -35.86
N THR A 315 15.44 -12.55 -36.15
CA THR A 315 15.87 -12.95 -37.53
C THR A 315 16.40 -14.39 -37.63
N GLY A 316 15.77 -15.17 -38.52
CA GLY A 316 16.25 -16.23 -39.44
C GLY A 316 17.48 -17.14 -39.18
N GLY A 317 17.25 -18.46 -39.33
CA GLY A 317 17.84 -19.25 -40.45
C GLY A 317 19.12 -20.10 -40.26
N HIS A 318 18.94 -21.43 -40.30
CA HIS A 318 19.83 -22.51 -40.81
C HIS A 318 21.14 -22.93 -40.08
N GLY A 319 21.13 -24.16 -39.52
CA GLY A 319 21.88 -25.31 -40.09
C GLY A 319 23.32 -25.69 -39.61
N TRP A 320 23.41 -26.80 -38.86
CA TRP A 320 24.44 -27.87 -38.82
C TRP A 320 25.83 -27.71 -38.14
N GLU A 321 26.14 -28.76 -37.34
CA GLU A 321 27.42 -29.40 -36.98
C GLU A 321 28.41 -28.85 -35.91
N GLN A 322 28.73 -29.75 -34.96
CA GLN A 322 29.85 -29.73 -34.01
C GLN A 322 31.07 -30.45 -34.62
N PRO A 323 32.35 -30.10 -34.29
CA PRO A 323 32.97 -30.60 -33.05
C PRO A 323 34.06 -29.73 -32.36
N ARG A 324 34.16 -29.94 -31.04
CA ARG A 324 35.26 -29.77 -30.07
C ARG A 324 36.54 -29.00 -30.48
N SER A 325 36.87 -27.92 -29.73
CA SER A 325 38.12 -27.83 -28.92
C SER A 325 38.11 -26.61 -27.97
N ARG A 326 39.00 -26.65 -26.96
CA ARG A 326 39.06 -25.83 -25.73
C ARG A 326 39.56 -24.39 -25.96
N ARG A 327 38.96 -23.39 -25.31
CA ARG A 327 39.55 -22.57 -24.21
C ARG A 327 38.77 -21.26 -23.96
N ALA A 328 38.68 -20.94 -22.66
CA ALA A 328 38.56 -19.62 -22.03
C ALA A 328 37.30 -18.78 -22.29
N GLY A 329 36.48 -18.63 -21.25
CA GLY A 329 35.40 -17.64 -21.23
C GLY A 329 34.65 -17.59 -19.90
N PHE A 330 34.81 -16.47 -19.21
CA PHE A 330 34.09 -15.90 -18.07
C PHE A 330 32.80 -16.59 -17.58
N GLY A 331 32.73 -16.77 -16.27
CA GLY A 331 31.61 -17.37 -15.55
C GLY A 331 30.35 -16.51 -15.53
N GLY A 332 29.24 -17.12 -15.91
CA GLY A 332 27.90 -16.73 -15.47
C GLY A 332 27.50 -17.62 -14.29
N LEU A 333 27.37 -17.04 -13.10
CA LEU A 333 26.71 -17.70 -11.97
C LEU A 333 25.21 -17.42 -12.09
N ALA A 334 24.47 -18.37 -12.67
CA ALA A 334 23.03 -18.41 -12.54
C ALA A 334 22.68 -18.78 -11.09
N VAL A 335 22.10 -17.84 -10.35
CA VAL A 335 21.55 -18.13 -9.01
C VAL A 335 20.17 -18.76 -9.22
N ALA A 336 20.13 -20.09 -9.25
CA ALA A 336 18.90 -20.84 -9.09
C ALA A 336 18.47 -20.78 -7.62
N CYS A 337 17.48 -19.96 -7.28
CA CYS A 337 16.83 -19.98 -5.97
C CYS A 337 15.96 -21.22 -5.84
N PHE A 338 16.50 -22.30 -5.27
CA PHE A 338 15.70 -23.38 -4.72
C PHE A 338 15.04 -22.91 -3.41
N LEU A 339 13.73 -22.68 -3.44
CA LEU A 339 12.89 -22.59 -2.25
C LEU A 339 12.67 -24.01 -1.72
N CYS A 340 13.27 -24.34 -0.57
CA CYS A 340 12.94 -25.54 0.18
C CYS A 340 12.38 -25.12 1.56
N PRO A 341 11.16 -25.55 1.95
CA PRO A 341 10.60 -25.25 3.25
C PRO A 341 11.10 -26.30 4.25
N LEU A 342 11.95 -25.91 5.20
CA LEU A 342 12.30 -26.76 6.32
C LEU A 342 11.30 -26.56 7.46
N SER A 343 10.33 -27.46 7.52
CA SER A 343 9.49 -27.70 8.70
C SER A 343 10.33 -28.31 9.81
N GLU A 344 10.21 -27.76 11.01
CA GLU A 344 10.81 -28.31 12.23
C GLU A 344 10.24 -29.71 12.53
N HIS A 345 11.06 -30.75 12.37
CA HIS A 345 11.12 -31.95 13.22
C HIS A 345 12.07 -32.96 12.57
N LEU A 346 13.34 -32.98 13.00
CA LEU A 346 14.16 -34.19 12.88
C LEU A 346 15.31 -34.16 13.90
N VAL A 347 15.28 -35.17 14.77
CA VAL A 347 16.26 -35.49 15.79
C VAL A 347 17.57 -35.90 15.12
N LEU A 348 18.65 -35.18 15.41
CA LEU A 348 20.01 -35.50 14.95
C LEU A 348 20.63 -36.61 15.82
N GLN A 349 21.02 -37.73 15.21
CA GLN A 349 22.06 -38.61 15.73
C GLN A 349 23.37 -38.41 14.94
N SER A 350 24.36 -37.91 15.67
CA SER A 350 25.82 -38.10 15.54
C SER A 350 26.40 -38.71 14.25
N HIS A 351 27.09 -37.90 13.44
CA HIS A 351 28.54 -37.91 13.20
C HIS A 351 28.89 -36.85 12.12
N ASP A 352 30.11 -36.28 12.16
CA ASP A 352 30.71 -35.28 11.26
C ASP A 352 30.66 -33.79 11.68
N PHE A 353 31.48 -33.44 12.68
CA PHE A 353 31.55 -32.10 13.28
C PHE A 353 32.79 -31.26 12.90
N ILE A 354 33.58 -31.64 11.89
CA ILE A 354 34.89 -30.96 11.64
C ILE A 354 34.97 -30.18 10.32
N LEU A 355 34.19 -30.51 9.28
CA LEU A 355 34.24 -29.76 8.00
C LEU A 355 33.38 -28.47 7.99
N SER A 356 32.32 -28.40 8.79
CA SER A 356 31.39 -27.25 8.80
C SER A 356 31.98 -25.97 9.43
N LYS A 357 32.94 -26.11 10.35
CA LYS A 357 33.52 -24.96 11.08
C LYS A 357 34.51 -24.12 10.27
N ILE A 358 35.11 -24.65 9.20
CA ILE A 358 36.08 -23.91 8.37
C ILE A 358 35.34 -23.06 7.32
N ILE A 359 34.30 -23.62 6.70
CA ILE A 359 33.48 -22.93 5.68
C ILE A 359 32.66 -21.78 6.32
N LEU A 360 32.12 -21.98 7.52
CA LEU A 360 31.39 -20.92 8.24
C LEU A 360 32.30 -19.77 8.70
N LYS A 361 33.59 -20.01 8.99
CA LYS A 361 34.50 -18.95 9.45
C LYS A 361 34.98 -18.06 8.31
N GLU A 362 35.24 -18.61 7.13
CA GLU A 362 35.65 -17.80 5.97
C GLU A 362 34.48 -17.04 5.34
N CYS A 363 33.27 -17.63 5.26
CA CYS A 363 32.08 -16.90 4.81
C CYS A 363 31.75 -15.73 5.74
N PHE A 364 31.86 -15.88 7.06
CA PHE A 364 31.55 -14.78 7.99
C PHE A 364 32.57 -13.63 7.97
N SER A 365 33.82 -13.92 7.60
CA SER A 365 34.88 -12.90 7.51
C SER A 365 34.77 -12.08 6.22
N PHE A 366 34.38 -12.70 5.11
CA PHE A 366 34.23 -12.00 3.83
C PHE A 366 32.99 -11.09 3.80
N THR A 367 31.89 -11.48 4.44
CA THR A 367 30.67 -10.67 4.49
C THR A 367 30.79 -9.46 5.42
N LYS A 368 31.58 -9.54 6.50
CA LYS A 368 31.73 -8.42 7.44
C LYS A 368 32.52 -7.25 6.85
N THR A 369 33.59 -7.51 6.10
CA THR A 369 34.46 -6.46 5.56
C THR A 369 33.84 -5.76 4.36
N LEU A 370 33.11 -6.49 3.49
CA LEU A 370 32.42 -5.88 2.34
C LEU A 370 31.18 -5.07 2.78
N CYS A 371 30.46 -5.54 3.81
CA CYS A 371 29.24 -4.88 4.29
C CYS A 371 29.54 -3.61 5.10
N PHE A 372 30.68 -3.52 5.80
CA PHE A 372 31.03 -2.32 6.56
C PHE A 372 31.43 -1.13 5.66
N CYS A 373 32.20 -1.38 4.58
CA CYS A 373 32.61 -0.32 3.66
C CYS A 373 31.49 0.16 2.72
N THR A 374 30.55 -0.71 2.33
CA THR A 374 29.42 -0.31 1.48
C THR A 374 28.28 0.33 2.27
N CYS A 375 27.99 -0.11 3.50
CA CYS A 375 26.95 0.52 4.32
C CYS A 375 27.32 1.95 4.75
N PHE A 376 28.59 2.26 5.03
CA PHE A 376 28.96 3.62 5.44
C PHE A 376 28.85 4.63 4.28
N SER A 377 29.22 4.23 3.05
CA SER A 377 29.05 5.09 1.87
C SER A 377 27.59 5.24 1.44
N VAL A 378 26.76 4.19 1.57
CA VAL A 378 25.33 4.25 1.20
C VAL A 378 24.51 5.05 2.23
N ILE A 379 24.83 4.97 3.52
CA ILE A 379 24.12 5.76 4.54
C ILE A 379 24.42 7.26 4.40
N PHE A 380 25.66 7.64 4.03
CA PHE A 380 25.99 9.04 3.76
C PHE A 380 25.40 9.55 2.43
N HIS A 381 25.26 8.71 1.40
CA HIS A 381 24.63 9.12 0.14
C HIS A 381 23.09 9.20 0.20
N VAL A 382 22.44 8.40 1.05
CA VAL A 382 20.95 8.41 1.16
C VAL A 382 20.43 9.60 1.97
N GLN A 383 21.25 10.23 2.83
CA GLN A 383 20.86 11.49 3.48
C GLN A 383 20.97 12.73 2.59
N GLN A 384 21.54 12.62 1.38
CA GLN A 384 21.76 13.74 0.47
C GLN A 384 21.01 13.65 -0.87
N ILE A 385 20.09 12.69 -1.04
CA ILE A 385 19.15 12.71 -2.16
C ILE A 385 17.96 13.59 -1.77
N HIS A 386 18.19 14.91 -1.79
CA HIS A 386 17.12 15.80 -2.20
C HIS A 386 16.70 15.39 -3.61
N LEU A 387 15.39 15.33 -3.85
CA LEU A 387 14.77 15.15 -5.17
C LEU A 387 15.33 16.18 -6.16
N LEU A 388 16.43 15.88 -6.83
CA LEU A 388 16.85 16.59 -8.03
C LEU A 388 16.07 15.99 -9.19
N GLN A 389 15.20 16.81 -9.78
CA GLN A 389 14.54 16.50 -11.05
C GLN A 389 15.63 16.15 -12.08
N PHE A 390 15.57 14.93 -12.61
CA PHE A 390 16.42 14.50 -13.72
C PHE A 390 15.98 15.20 -15.01
N HIS A 391 16.42 16.45 -15.19
CA HIS A 391 16.39 17.08 -16.51
C HIS A 391 17.52 16.50 -17.37
N GLY A 392 17.18 16.00 -18.57
CA GLY A 392 18.17 15.61 -19.58
C GLY A 392 18.15 14.14 -20.05
N THR A 393 17.16 13.32 -19.68
CA THR A 393 16.98 11.99 -20.30
C THR A 393 15.90 12.03 -21.39
N ARG A 394 16.06 11.21 -22.44
CA ARG A 394 15.12 11.07 -23.59
C ARG A 394 13.67 10.67 -23.22
N TYR A 395 13.37 10.47 -21.94
CA TYR A 395 12.05 10.07 -21.43
C TYR A 395 11.40 11.12 -20.52
N ALA A 396 11.93 12.34 -20.47
CA ALA A 396 11.25 13.45 -19.81
C ALA A 396 10.10 13.95 -20.70
N ALA A 397 8.86 13.79 -20.25
CA ALA A 397 7.73 14.53 -20.79
C ALA A 397 7.92 16.00 -20.39
N ILE A 398 8.28 16.85 -21.36
CA ILE A 398 8.41 18.29 -21.16
C ILE A 398 7.01 18.90 -21.29
N ASP A 399 6.55 19.57 -20.24
CA ASP A 399 5.38 20.44 -20.29
C ASP A 399 5.61 21.54 -21.36
N PRO A 400 4.70 21.75 -22.32
CA PRO A 400 4.88 22.74 -23.40
C PRO A 400 5.13 24.17 -22.91
N SER A 401 4.76 24.49 -21.67
CA SER A 401 4.99 25.80 -21.05
C SER A 401 6.44 26.05 -20.61
N MET A 402 7.30 25.02 -20.64
CA MET A 402 8.65 25.03 -20.08
C MET A 402 9.77 24.95 -21.14
N VAL A 403 9.44 25.18 -22.42
CA VAL A 403 10.42 25.22 -23.53
C VAL A 403 10.77 26.67 -23.88
N SER A 404 12.06 27.01 -23.85
CA SER A 404 12.52 28.35 -24.24
C SER A 404 12.42 28.58 -25.75
N ALA A 405 12.29 29.84 -26.18
CA ALA A 405 12.13 30.18 -27.60
C ALA A 405 13.33 29.72 -28.47
N GLU A 406 14.55 29.73 -27.90
CA GLU A 406 15.77 29.28 -28.59
C GLU A 406 15.78 27.75 -28.80
N GLU A 407 15.23 26.96 -27.87
CA GLU A 407 15.16 25.49 -28.00
C GLU A 407 14.15 25.05 -29.06
N LEU A 408 13.09 25.84 -29.28
CA LEU A 408 12.10 25.65 -30.35
C LEU A 408 12.70 25.90 -31.75
N GLU A 409 13.63 26.84 -31.88
CA GLU A 409 14.34 27.10 -33.14
C GLU A 409 15.31 25.97 -33.50
N VAL A 410 16.01 25.41 -32.52
CA VAL A 410 16.92 24.26 -32.72
C VAL A 410 16.15 22.99 -33.14
N GLN A 411 14.92 22.80 -32.62
CA GLN A 411 14.06 21.69 -33.05
C GLN A 411 13.52 21.87 -34.48
N LYS A 412 13.21 23.11 -34.92
CA LYS A 412 12.82 23.39 -36.31
C LYS A 412 13.95 23.13 -37.30
N ILE A 413 15.19 23.47 -36.95
CA ILE A 413 16.35 23.22 -37.81
C ILE A 413 16.59 21.72 -37.98
N ARG A 414 16.45 20.91 -36.91
CA ARG A 414 16.60 19.45 -36.98
C ARG A 414 15.54 18.76 -37.83
N LEU A 415 14.30 19.24 -37.83
CA LEU A 415 13.22 18.70 -38.66
C LEU A 415 13.43 18.99 -40.16
N HIS A 416 14.02 20.13 -40.49
CA HIS A 416 14.36 20.48 -41.88
C HIS A 416 15.50 19.61 -42.44
N THR A 417 16.47 19.21 -41.62
CA THR A 417 17.60 18.37 -42.08
C THR A 417 17.20 16.90 -42.27
N SER A 418 16.21 16.41 -41.53
CA SER A 418 15.69 15.05 -41.70
C SER A 418 14.84 14.87 -42.95
N ASN A 419 14.12 15.90 -43.41
CA ASN A 419 13.32 15.82 -44.64
C ASN A 419 14.17 15.89 -45.93
N GLU A 420 15.39 16.43 -45.89
CA GLU A 420 16.28 16.45 -47.05
C GLU A 420 17.03 15.11 -47.26
N GLN A 421 17.03 14.21 -46.28
CA GLN A 421 17.67 12.88 -46.39
C GLN A 421 16.73 11.76 -46.87
N GLU A 422 15.42 12.02 -46.97
CA GLU A 422 14.45 11.04 -47.51
C GLU A 422 14.14 11.25 -49.00
N GLU A 423 14.72 12.26 -49.66
CA GLU A 423 14.50 12.58 -51.09
C GLU A 423 15.75 12.43 -52.01
N GLN A 424 16.75 11.62 -51.63
CA GLN A 424 17.84 11.21 -52.54
C GLN A 424 18.00 9.70 -52.70
#